data_AF-A0A2T6FQB9-F1
#
_entry.id   AF-A0A2T6FQB9-F1
#
_cell.length_a   1.000
_cell.length_b   1.000
_cell.length_c   1.000
_cell.angle_alpha   90.00
_cell.angle_beta   90.00
_cell.angle_gamma   90.00
#
_symmetry.space_group_name_H-M   'P 1'
#
loop_
_entity.id
_entity.type
_entity.pdbx_description
1 polymer ?
#
loop_
_entity_poly.entity_id
_entity_poly.type
_entity_poly.pdbx_seq_one_letter_code
_entity_poly.pdbx_strand_id
1 'polypeptide(L)'
;MKIEKDGDQIVFSIKMGGGKYYAESCLVNSVSAAFKAIDEEEANQLARWQLIVKDLEFSEVQLKECLDRMKIKKSWILDRRDIDSMILKSLFDSAVISYMKSFNQAKGRRVKLECKEIFSNSKDELMLHHHCEIRDIRDSYIAHAGINRFEFAKPYAVLDPNPPPGIHKLNVVLHTCFSFPDSDFVQRTYELVKFVKIEVVNKLQDRLNQFTRKVIDDPRKYKLHEK
;
A
#
# COMPACT_ATOMS: atom_id res chain seq x y z
N MET A 1 -5.27 -28.28 11.79
CA MET A 1 -6.38 -27.29 11.78
C MET A 1 -5.97 -26.16 10.85
N LYS A 2 -6.70 -25.94 9.74
CA LYS A 2 -6.42 -24.85 8.79
C LYS A 2 -7.17 -23.63 9.31
N ILE A 3 -6.46 -22.59 9.73
CA ILE A 3 -7.09 -21.35 10.21
C ILE A 3 -7.56 -20.56 8.99
N GLU A 4 -8.82 -20.15 9.00
CA GLU A 4 -9.44 -19.31 7.97
C GLU A 4 -8.85 -17.90 8.01
N LYS A 5 -8.64 -17.29 6.84
CA LYS A 5 -8.12 -15.92 6.75
C LYS A 5 -9.26 -14.92 6.99
N ASP A 6 -8.94 -13.81 7.67
CA ASP A 6 -9.80 -12.62 7.76
C ASP A 6 -10.22 -12.19 6.34
N GLY A 7 -11.52 -11.97 6.11
CA GLY A 7 -12.06 -11.50 4.83
C GLY A 7 -12.48 -12.57 3.82
N ASP A 8 -12.16 -13.86 4.03
CA ASP A 8 -12.63 -14.94 3.15
C ASP A 8 -14.04 -15.42 3.57
N GLN A 9 -14.11 -16.07 4.74
CA GLN A 9 -15.35 -16.67 5.26
C GLN A 9 -15.90 -15.91 6.47
N ILE A 10 -15.09 -15.03 7.06
CA ILE A 10 -15.44 -14.24 8.24
C ILE A 10 -15.61 -12.78 7.82
N VAL A 11 -16.82 -12.25 8.00
CA VAL A 11 -17.17 -10.87 7.64
C VAL A 11 -17.75 -10.16 8.85
N PHE A 12 -17.12 -9.04 9.23
CA PHE A 12 -17.66 -8.15 10.25
C PHE A 12 -18.44 -7.00 9.60
N SER A 13 -19.63 -6.73 10.10
CA SER A 13 -20.28 -5.43 9.87
C SER A 13 -19.75 -4.44 10.91
N ILE A 14 -19.37 -3.25 10.44
CA ILE A 14 -18.78 -2.21 11.29
C ILE A 14 -19.75 -1.04 11.33
N LYS A 15 -20.03 -0.55 12.55
CA LYS A 15 -20.83 0.64 12.79
C LYS A 15 -19.98 1.75 13.40
N MET A 16 -20.30 2.98 13.03
CA MET A 16 -19.69 4.17 13.60
C MET A 16 -20.60 4.75 14.68
N GLY A 17 -20.06 5.06 15.85
CA GLY A 17 -20.75 5.76 16.92
C GLY A 17 -19.78 6.46 17.86
N GLY A 18 -20.07 7.72 18.22
CA GLY A 18 -19.20 8.51 19.09
C GLY A 18 -17.77 8.68 18.56
N GLY A 19 -17.58 8.74 17.23
CA GLY A 19 -16.27 8.86 16.59
C GLY A 19 -15.41 7.60 16.63
N LYS A 20 -15.97 6.45 17.01
CA LYS A 20 -15.30 5.14 17.02
C LYS A 20 -16.02 4.14 16.14
N TYR A 21 -15.26 3.18 15.62
CA TYR A 21 -15.78 2.03 14.88
C TYR A 21 -15.84 0.81 15.80
N TYR A 22 -16.95 0.08 15.75
CA TYR A 22 -17.12 -1.18 16.47
C TYR A 22 -17.80 -2.20 15.56
N ALA A 23 -17.42 -3.47 15.74
CA ALA A 23 -18.11 -4.57 15.08
C ALA A 23 -19.52 -4.72 15.68
N GLU A 24 -20.54 -4.73 14.82
CA GLU A 24 -21.96 -4.84 15.19
C GLU A 24 -22.45 -6.29 15.00
N SER A 25 -22.05 -6.93 13.90
CA SER A 25 -22.33 -8.34 13.63
C SER A 25 -21.13 -9.04 12.99
N CYS A 26 -21.12 -10.37 13.09
CA CYS A 26 -20.13 -11.23 12.44
C CYS A 26 -20.87 -12.34 11.68
N LEU A 27 -20.46 -12.59 10.45
CA LEU A 27 -20.88 -13.74 9.65
C LEU A 27 -19.69 -14.68 9.50
N VAL A 28 -19.89 -15.97 9.73
CA VAL A 28 -18.95 -17.05 9.40
C VAL A 28 -19.64 -17.93 8.37
N ASN A 29 -19.06 -18.05 7.18
CA ASN A 29 -19.67 -18.76 6.04
C ASN A 29 -21.09 -18.27 5.73
N SER A 30 -21.28 -16.95 5.73
CA SER A 30 -22.58 -16.27 5.54
C SER A 30 -23.63 -16.56 6.62
N VAL A 31 -23.26 -17.18 7.74
CA VAL A 31 -24.15 -17.46 8.87
C VAL A 31 -23.78 -16.57 10.05
N SER A 32 -24.80 -16.00 10.70
CA SER A 32 -24.59 -15.16 11.89
C SER A 32 -23.87 -15.91 13.00
N ALA A 33 -22.79 -15.34 13.50
CA ALA A 33 -21.94 -15.91 14.54
C ALA A 33 -21.85 -14.96 15.73
N ALA A 34 -21.93 -15.53 16.94
CA ALA A 34 -21.57 -14.79 18.14
C ALA A 34 -20.06 -14.50 18.11
N PHE A 35 -19.69 -13.27 18.48
CA PHE A 35 -18.29 -12.86 18.52
C PHE A 35 -18.03 -12.01 19.76
N LYS A 36 -16.76 -11.95 20.16
CA LYS A 36 -16.29 -11.11 21.25
C LYS A 36 -14.88 -10.63 20.94
N ALA A 37 -14.63 -9.34 21.16
CA ALA A 37 -13.28 -8.80 21.06
C ALA A 37 -12.41 -9.34 22.21
N ILE A 38 -11.20 -9.79 21.89
CA ILE A 38 -10.20 -10.20 22.87
C ILE A 38 -9.29 -9.01 23.13
N ASP A 39 -9.36 -8.45 24.33
CA ASP A 39 -8.54 -7.29 24.74
C ASP A 39 -7.34 -7.75 25.57
N GLU A 40 -6.43 -8.46 24.90
CA GLU A 40 -5.16 -8.93 25.46
C GLU A 40 -3.99 -8.32 24.67
N GLU A 41 -2.86 -8.10 25.33
CA GLU A 41 -1.70 -7.45 24.69
C GLU A 41 -1.21 -8.20 23.45
N GLU A 42 -1.11 -9.54 23.53
CA GLU A 42 -0.70 -10.40 22.41
C GLU A 42 -1.69 -10.31 21.23
N ALA A 43 -3.00 -10.36 21.51
CA ALA A 43 -4.05 -10.23 20.50
C ALA A 43 -3.99 -8.85 19.81
N ASN A 44 -3.84 -7.80 20.61
CA ASN A 44 -3.71 -6.42 20.13
C ASN A 44 -2.44 -6.25 19.27
N GLN A 45 -1.34 -6.93 19.60
CA GLN A 45 -0.14 -6.93 18.78
C GLN A 45 -0.39 -7.61 17.42
N LEU A 46 -1.03 -8.78 17.39
CA LEU A 46 -1.40 -9.48 16.15
C LEU A 46 -2.31 -8.63 15.26
N ALA A 47 -3.31 -7.97 15.85
CA ALA A 47 -4.19 -7.06 15.11
C ALA A 47 -3.42 -5.89 14.46
N ARG A 48 -2.41 -5.34 15.15
CA ARG A 48 -1.54 -4.29 14.59
C ARG A 48 -0.67 -4.80 13.44
N TRP A 49 -0.22 -6.06 13.48
CA TRP A 49 0.46 -6.70 12.36
C TRP A 49 -0.48 -6.95 11.18
N GLN A 50 -1.74 -7.30 11.41
CA GLN A 50 -2.74 -7.42 10.34
C GLN A 50 -2.96 -6.10 9.59
N LEU A 51 -2.81 -4.95 10.26
CA LEU A 51 -2.83 -3.65 9.59
C LEU A 51 -1.65 -3.44 8.61
N ILE A 52 -0.49 -4.06 8.85
CA ILE A 52 0.62 -4.07 7.89
C ILE A 52 0.23 -4.88 6.65
N VAL A 53 -0.36 -6.06 6.86
CA VAL A 53 -0.82 -6.92 5.75
C VAL A 53 -1.81 -6.17 4.86
N LYS A 54 -2.78 -5.46 5.45
CA LYS A 54 -3.76 -4.65 4.69
C LYS A 54 -3.10 -3.51 3.90
N ASP A 55 -2.07 -2.85 4.44
CA ASP A 55 -1.31 -1.84 3.69
C ASP A 55 -0.57 -2.46 2.48
N LEU A 56 -0.02 -3.66 2.64
CA LEU A 56 0.69 -4.39 1.57
C LEU A 56 -0.27 -4.89 0.49
N GLU A 57 -1.43 -5.44 0.86
CA GLU A 57 -2.50 -5.84 -0.07
C GLU A 57 -3.02 -4.64 -0.86
N PHE A 58 -3.24 -3.51 -0.18
CA PHE A 58 -3.62 -2.28 -0.84
C PHE A 58 -2.55 -1.83 -1.84
N SER A 59 -1.28 -1.81 -1.44
CA SER A 59 -0.17 -1.47 -2.35
C SER A 59 -0.08 -2.39 -3.57
N GLU A 60 -0.27 -3.70 -3.37
CA GLU A 60 -0.22 -4.70 -4.44
C GLU A 60 -1.34 -4.48 -5.46
N VAL A 61 -2.58 -4.25 -5.02
CA VAL A 61 -3.73 -4.01 -5.90
C VAL A 61 -3.51 -2.75 -6.74
N GLN A 62 -3.01 -1.68 -6.14
CA GLN A 62 -2.74 -0.41 -6.85
C GLN A 62 -1.65 -0.60 -7.92
N LEU A 63 -0.57 -1.32 -7.62
CA LEU A 63 0.50 -1.60 -8.58
C LEU A 63 0.03 -2.51 -9.72
N LYS A 64 -0.80 -3.51 -9.41
CA LYS A 64 -1.43 -4.36 -10.43
C LYS A 64 -2.29 -3.52 -11.39
N GLU A 65 -3.11 -2.64 -10.85
CA GLU A 65 -3.95 -1.73 -11.64
C GLU A 65 -3.10 -0.77 -12.50
N CYS A 66 -1.97 -0.26 -11.97
CA CYS A 66 -1.01 0.50 -12.77
C CYS A 66 -0.52 -0.32 -13.96
N LEU A 67 -0.02 -1.54 -13.74
CA LEU A 67 0.50 -2.41 -14.79
C LEU A 67 -0.55 -2.74 -15.86
N ASP A 68 -1.79 -3.01 -15.44
CA ASP A 68 -2.86 -3.33 -16.37
C ASP A 68 -3.25 -2.11 -17.23
N ARG A 69 -3.27 -0.91 -16.67
CA ARG A 69 -3.44 0.34 -17.43
C ARG A 69 -2.28 0.64 -18.37
N MET A 70 -1.05 0.35 -17.95
CA MET A 70 0.16 0.55 -18.76
C MET A 70 0.15 -0.27 -20.04
N LYS A 71 -0.45 -1.47 -20.03
CA LYS A 71 -0.57 -2.32 -21.22
C LYS A 71 -1.53 -1.77 -22.27
N ILE A 72 -2.56 -1.03 -21.84
CA ILE A 72 -3.63 -0.55 -22.72
C ILE A 72 -3.19 0.69 -23.49
N LYS A 73 -2.45 1.59 -22.85
CA LYS A 73 -2.13 2.92 -23.39
C LYS A 73 -0.64 3.03 -23.75
N LYS A 74 -0.39 3.28 -25.04
CA LYS A 74 0.95 3.28 -25.65
C LYS A 74 1.74 4.57 -25.43
N SER A 75 1.08 5.68 -25.08
CA SER A 75 1.73 6.96 -24.80
C SER A 75 1.02 7.68 -23.67
N TRP A 76 1.79 8.34 -22.81
CA TRP A 76 1.31 9.02 -21.62
C TRP A 76 1.65 10.49 -21.74
N ILE A 77 0.63 11.35 -21.73
CA ILE A 77 0.83 12.79 -21.70
C ILE A 77 0.72 13.14 -20.23
N LEU A 78 1.85 13.25 -19.53
CA LEU A 78 1.86 13.46 -18.08
C LEU A 78 1.51 14.93 -17.71
N ASP A 79 0.31 15.33 -18.13
CA ASP A 79 -0.32 16.65 -18.03
C ASP A 79 -1.69 16.48 -17.35
N ARG A 80 -2.15 17.49 -16.64
CA ARG A 80 -3.47 17.49 -15.95
C ARG A 80 -4.67 17.19 -16.85
N ARG A 81 -4.54 17.38 -18.17
CA ARG A 81 -5.57 17.08 -19.16
C ARG A 81 -5.68 15.59 -19.48
N ASP A 82 -4.63 14.82 -19.19
CA ASP A 82 -4.62 13.38 -19.35
C ASP A 82 -5.01 12.71 -18.01
N ILE A 83 -6.32 12.49 -17.87
CA ILE A 83 -6.91 11.93 -16.65
C ILE A 83 -6.30 10.55 -16.34
N ASP A 84 -6.04 9.72 -17.35
CA ASP A 84 -5.48 8.38 -17.15
C ASP A 84 -4.06 8.45 -16.59
N SER A 85 -3.23 9.37 -17.11
CA SER A 85 -1.89 9.63 -16.57
C SER A 85 -1.94 10.10 -15.12
N MET A 86 -2.91 10.95 -14.76
CA MET A 86 -3.07 11.42 -13.37
C MET A 86 -3.53 10.30 -12.43
N ILE A 87 -4.45 9.43 -12.89
CA ILE A 87 -4.87 8.25 -12.15
C ILE A 87 -3.68 7.31 -11.94
N LEU A 88 -2.92 7.01 -13.00
CA LEU A 88 -1.75 6.14 -12.94
C LEU A 88 -0.72 6.62 -11.92
N LYS A 89 -0.39 7.93 -11.95
CA LYS A 89 0.49 8.56 -10.98
C LYS A 89 -0.07 8.43 -9.55
N SER A 90 -1.36 8.71 -9.37
CA SER A 90 -2.01 8.66 -8.05
C SER A 90 -2.01 7.24 -7.47
N LEU A 91 -2.23 6.22 -8.30
CA LEU A 91 -2.17 4.81 -7.91
C LEU A 91 -0.75 4.43 -7.45
N PHE A 92 0.27 4.79 -8.23
CA PHE A 92 1.66 4.50 -7.89
C PHE A 92 2.11 5.22 -6.62
N ASP A 93 1.84 6.52 -6.48
CA ASP A 93 2.18 7.28 -5.27
C ASP A 93 1.51 6.66 -4.05
N SER A 94 0.23 6.30 -4.17
CA SER A 94 -0.55 5.65 -3.11
C SER A 94 0.01 4.28 -2.71
N ALA A 95 0.46 3.50 -3.69
CA ALA A 95 1.14 2.23 -3.46
C ALA A 95 2.45 2.41 -2.71
N VAL A 96 3.32 3.31 -3.19
CA VAL A 96 4.62 3.62 -2.56
C VAL A 96 4.43 4.09 -1.11
N ILE A 97 3.49 5.00 -0.86
CA ILE A 97 3.18 5.48 0.50
C ILE A 97 2.73 4.31 1.38
N SER A 98 1.81 3.47 0.89
CA SER A 98 1.24 2.36 1.67
C SER A 98 2.28 1.29 1.97
N TYR A 99 3.12 0.94 1.00
CA TYR A 99 4.26 0.08 1.20
C TYR A 99 5.22 0.66 2.25
N MET A 100 5.64 1.92 2.10
CA MET A 100 6.62 2.52 3.01
C MET A 100 6.10 2.75 4.43
N LYS A 101 4.78 2.95 4.60
CA LYS A 101 4.13 2.96 5.93
C LYS A 101 4.37 1.68 6.72
N SER A 102 4.60 0.54 6.05
CA SER A 102 4.89 -0.73 6.72
C SER A 102 6.24 -0.76 7.41
N PHE A 103 7.23 0.00 6.91
CA PHE A 103 8.58 0.07 7.46
C PHE A 103 8.79 1.28 8.39
N ASN A 104 7.91 2.26 8.34
CA ASN A 104 7.98 3.46 9.17
C ASN A 104 7.27 3.28 10.52
N GLN A 105 7.84 3.86 11.57
CA GLN A 105 7.20 3.86 12.89
C GLN A 105 6.04 4.87 12.93
N ALA A 106 4.80 4.38 12.91
CA ALA A 106 3.61 5.21 13.04
C ALA A 106 3.05 5.19 14.49
N LYS A 107 2.72 6.37 15.04
CA LYS A 107 2.16 6.53 16.40
C LYS A 107 0.90 5.67 16.64
N GLY A 108 0.05 5.53 15.61
CA GLY A 108 -1.19 4.76 15.69
C GLY A 108 -0.98 3.25 15.74
N ARG A 109 -0.17 2.71 14.81
CA ARG A 109 0.04 1.26 14.65
C ARG A 109 1.00 0.67 15.69
N ARG A 110 2.04 1.42 16.09
CA ARG A 110 3.07 1.00 17.08
C ARG A 110 3.86 -0.28 16.74
N VAL A 111 3.74 -0.83 15.53
CA VAL A 111 4.60 -1.89 14.98
C VAL A 111 5.08 -1.48 13.60
N LYS A 112 6.23 -2.00 13.17
CA LYS A 112 6.85 -1.76 11.87
C LYS A 112 7.62 -3.01 11.42
N LEU A 113 7.92 -3.09 10.14
CA LEU A 113 8.83 -4.07 9.56
C LEU A 113 10.28 -3.62 9.73
N GLU A 114 11.16 -4.55 10.06
CA GLU A 114 12.60 -4.33 10.08
C GLU A 114 13.22 -4.88 8.80
N CYS A 115 13.96 -4.06 8.06
CA CYS A 115 14.57 -4.47 6.79
C CYS A 115 15.44 -5.72 6.95
N LYS A 116 16.21 -5.80 8.05
CA LYS A 116 17.09 -6.96 8.34
C LYS A 116 16.33 -8.27 8.51
N GLU A 117 15.08 -8.21 8.95
CA GLU A 117 14.25 -9.41 9.15
C GLU A 117 13.54 -9.85 7.87
N ILE A 118 13.29 -8.92 6.94
CA ILE A 118 12.60 -9.17 5.67
C ILE A 118 13.60 -9.57 4.58
N PHE A 119 14.74 -8.88 4.50
CA PHE A 119 15.79 -9.09 3.50
C PHE A 119 16.99 -9.77 4.15
N SER A 120 16.76 -10.95 4.73
CA SER A 120 17.74 -11.65 5.56
C SER A 120 18.70 -12.53 4.75
N ASN A 121 18.32 -12.95 3.54
CA ASN A 121 19.15 -13.81 2.71
C ASN A 121 19.96 -12.98 1.70
N SER A 122 21.16 -13.45 1.36
CA SER A 122 21.98 -12.82 0.31
C SER A 122 21.29 -12.78 -1.05
N LYS A 123 20.36 -13.71 -1.32
CA LYS A 123 19.54 -13.73 -2.54
C LYS A 123 18.54 -12.56 -2.62
N ASP A 124 18.29 -11.87 -1.51
CA ASP A 124 17.32 -10.78 -1.42
C ASP A 124 17.96 -9.40 -1.66
N GLU A 125 19.25 -9.34 -1.99
CA GLU A 125 20.00 -8.08 -2.16
C GLU A 125 19.39 -7.16 -3.22
N LEU A 126 18.93 -7.72 -4.35
CA LEU A 126 18.24 -6.95 -5.39
C LEU A 126 16.90 -6.36 -4.89
N MET A 127 16.17 -7.12 -4.07
CA MET A 127 14.91 -6.66 -3.46
C MET A 127 15.18 -5.55 -2.43
N LEU A 128 16.23 -5.68 -1.63
CA LEU A 128 16.67 -4.65 -0.69
C LEU A 128 17.13 -3.38 -1.41
N HIS A 129 17.87 -3.51 -2.50
CA HIS A 129 18.27 -2.37 -3.32
C HIS A 129 17.04 -1.64 -3.86
N HIS A 130 16.09 -2.38 -4.44
CA HIS A 130 14.85 -1.79 -4.94
C HIS A 130 14.01 -1.17 -3.82
N HIS A 131 13.95 -1.78 -2.64
CA HIS A 131 13.33 -1.17 -1.45
C HIS A 131 13.95 0.20 -1.12
N CYS A 132 15.28 0.32 -1.20
CA CYS A 132 15.97 1.59 -0.97
C CYS A 132 15.58 2.65 -2.02
N GLU A 133 15.44 2.26 -3.30
CA GLU A 133 14.96 3.17 -4.35
C GLU A 133 13.52 3.65 -4.05
N ILE A 134 12.62 2.76 -3.64
CA ILE A 134 11.23 3.11 -3.29
C ILE A 134 11.17 4.04 -2.08
N ARG A 135 12.02 3.80 -1.09
CA ARG A 135 12.14 4.69 0.07
C ARG A 135 12.60 6.09 -0.36
N ASP A 136 13.61 6.19 -1.22
CA ASP A 136 14.08 7.48 -1.75
C ASP A 136 12.98 8.20 -2.55
N ILE A 137 12.23 7.49 -3.39
CA ILE A 137 11.07 8.05 -4.10
C ILE A 137 10.04 8.61 -3.11
N ARG A 138 9.72 7.88 -2.04
CA ARG A 138 8.78 8.35 -1.03
C ARG A 138 9.31 9.59 -0.32
N ASP A 139 10.55 9.52 0.18
CA ASP A 139 11.12 10.53 1.08
C ASP A 139 11.52 11.80 0.34
N SER A 140 12.17 11.67 -0.82
CA SER A 140 12.64 12.80 -1.60
C SER A 140 11.54 13.37 -2.51
N TYR A 141 10.97 12.54 -3.38
CA TYR A 141 10.04 13.02 -4.40
C TYR A 141 8.64 13.27 -3.83
N ILE A 142 7.96 12.21 -3.36
CA ILE A 142 6.54 12.29 -2.99
C ILE A 142 6.33 13.22 -1.78
N ALA A 143 7.23 13.18 -0.79
CA ALA A 143 7.08 13.98 0.42
C ALA A 143 7.65 15.41 0.31
N HIS A 144 8.69 15.62 -0.50
CA HIS A 144 9.50 16.84 -0.44
C HIS A 144 9.78 17.51 -1.78
N ALA A 145 9.22 17.02 -2.90
CA ALA A 145 9.47 17.56 -4.24
C ALA A 145 10.99 17.72 -4.55
N GLY A 146 11.79 16.77 -4.05
CA GLY A 146 13.24 16.78 -4.22
C GLY A 146 13.65 16.58 -5.68
N ILE A 147 14.92 16.87 -6.01
CA ILE A 147 15.43 16.71 -7.38
C ILE A 147 15.44 15.22 -7.74
N ASN A 148 14.61 14.83 -8.72
CA ASN A 148 14.51 13.44 -9.15
C ASN A 148 14.03 13.34 -10.62
N ARG A 149 14.08 12.13 -11.19
CA ARG A 149 13.71 11.89 -12.60
C ARG A 149 12.19 11.86 -12.89
N PHE A 150 11.36 11.93 -11.85
CA PHE A 150 9.90 11.86 -11.88
C PHE A 150 9.23 13.24 -11.85
N GLU A 151 10.00 14.32 -11.87
CA GLU A 151 9.48 15.68 -12.02
C GLU A 151 10.45 16.53 -12.82
N PHE A 152 9.91 17.38 -13.68
CA PHE A 152 10.70 18.23 -14.54
C PHE A 152 9.99 19.54 -14.82
N ALA A 153 10.77 20.62 -14.75
CA ALA A 153 10.33 21.96 -15.12
C ALA A 153 11.37 22.57 -16.07
N LYS A 154 10.95 22.95 -17.29
CA LYS A 154 11.79 23.74 -18.20
C LYS A 154 11.00 24.79 -18.96
N PRO A 155 11.62 25.95 -19.24
CA PRO A 155 11.11 26.88 -20.24
C PRO A 155 11.33 26.30 -21.64
N TYR A 156 10.33 26.44 -22.50
CA TYR A 156 10.40 26.11 -23.91
C TYR A 156 10.03 27.33 -24.74
N ALA A 157 10.85 27.65 -25.73
CA ALA A 157 10.46 28.55 -26.80
C ALA A 157 9.63 27.75 -27.82
N VAL A 158 8.43 28.22 -28.13
CA VAL A 158 7.52 27.60 -29.09
C VAL A 158 7.14 28.61 -30.16
N LEU A 159 7.01 28.13 -31.39
CA LEU A 159 6.44 28.91 -32.48
C LEU A 159 4.95 28.61 -32.54
N ASP A 160 4.12 29.61 -32.25
CA ASP A 160 2.67 29.51 -32.43
C ASP A 160 2.36 29.58 -33.94
N PRO A 161 1.78 28.52 -34.53
CA PRO A 161 1.43 28.52 -35.94
C PRO A 161 0.31 29.53 -36.25
N ASN A 162 -0.51 29.93 -35.27
CA ASN A 162 -1.70 30.76 -35.44
C ASN A 162 -1.80 31.84 -34.34
N PRO A 163 -0.82 32.76 -34.21
CA PRO A 163 -0.90 33.78 -33.17
C PRO A 163 -2.09 34.71 -33.43
N PRO A 164 -2.77 35.20 -32.38
CA PRO A 164 -3.78 36.25 -32.53
C PRO A 164 -3.22 37.48 -33.25
N PRO A 165 -4.05 38.27 -33.96
CA PRO A 165 -3.60 39.50 -34.62
C PRO A 165 -2.88 40.43 -33.64
N GLY A 166 -1.69 40.91 -34.01
CA GLY A 166 -0.86 41.78 -33.17
C GLY A 166 0.02 41.07 -32.15
N ILE A 167 -0.02 39.74 -32.06
CA ILE A 167 0.86 38.92 -31.20
C ILE A 167 2.02 38.35 -32.02
N HIS A 168 3.22 38.30 -31.43
CA HIS A 168 4.41 37.73 -32.07
C HIS A 168 4.32 36.18 -32.15
N LYS A 169 4.82 35.57 -33.23
CA LYS A 169 4.78 34.10 -33.46
C LYS A 169 5.62 33.31 -32.45
N LEU A 170 6.73 33.88 -32.01
CA LEU A 170 7.58 33.28 -30.98
C LEU A 170 6.98 33.55 -29.60
N ASN A 171 6.64 32.48 -28.90
CA ASN A 171 6.18 32.50 -27.51
C ASN A 171 7.14 31.70 -26.63
N VAL A 172 7.31 32.12 -25.38
CA VAL A 172 8.01 31.31 -24.36
C VAL A 172 6.96 30.75 -23.42
N VAL A 173 6.92 29.42 -23.30
CA VAL A 173 6.01 28.70 -22.42
C VAL A 173 6.81 28.04 -21.32
N LEU A 174 6.39 28.26 -20.08
CA LEU A 174 6.90 27.50 -18.93
C LEU A 174 6.16 26.16 -18.91
N HIS A 175 6.88 25.06 -19.11
CA HIS A 175 6.29 23.73 -19.07
C HIS A 175 6.83 22.94 -17.88
N THR A 176 5.90 22.38 -17.12
CA THR A 176 6.17 21.41 -16.07
C THR A 176 5.49 20.11 -16.44
N CYS A 177 6.22 19.00 -16.39
CA CYS A 177 5.64 17.68 -16.51
C CYS A 177 6.04 16.84 -15.30
N PHE A 178 5.11 16.01 -14.87
CA PHE A 178 5.46 14.89 -14.02
C PHE A 178 6.01 13.78 -14.91
N SER A 179 6.92 12.98 -14.40
CA SER A 179 7.39 11.76 -15.02
C SER A 179 6.87 10.59 -14.20
N PHE A 180 6.61 9.47 -14.87
CA PHE A 180 6.11 8.25 -14.25
C PHE A 180 7.11 7.13 -14.50
N PRO A 181 7.37 6.23 -13.53
CA PRO A 181 8.28 5.11 -13.74
C PRO A 181 7.88 4.25 -14.94
N ASP A 182 8.86 3.67 -15.63
CA ASP A 182 8.57 2.69 -16.67
C ASP A 182 7.89 1.42 -16.12
N SER A 183 7.32 0.64 -17.02
CA SER A 183 6.60 -0.59 -16.66
C SER A 183 7.48 -1.59 -15.92
N ASP A 184 8.77 -1.63 -16.24
CA ASP A 184 9.71 -2.56 -15.62
C ASP A 184 9.95 -2.18 -14.15
N PHE A 185 10.06 -0.88 -13.86
CA PHE A 185 10.15 -0.37 -12.50
C PHE A 185 8.88 -0.73 -11.71
N VAL A 186 7.69 -0.43 -12.24
CA VAL A 186 6.41 -0.76 -11.58
C VAL A 186 6.30 -2.27 -11.35
N GLN A 187 6.72 -3.10 -12.32
CA GLN A 187 6.70 -4.55 -12.21
C GLN A 187 7.65 -5.05 -11.11
N ARG A 188 8.86 -4.50 -11.01
CA ARG A 188 9.79 -4.82 -9.91
C ARG A 188 9.22 -4.40 -8.55
N THR A 189 8.55 -3.26 -8.48
CA THR A 189 7.89 -2.79 -7.25
C THR A 189 6.75 -3.73 -6.86
N TYR A 190 5.95 -4.19 -7.82
CA TYR A 190 4.89 -5.16 -7.59
C TYR A 190 5.43 -6.49 -7.03
N GLU A 191 6.50 -7.01 -7.62
CA GLU A 191 7.14 -8.25 -7.12
C GLU A 191 7.79 -8.06 -5.74
N LEU A 192 8.39 -6.90 -5.47
CA LEU A 192 8.89 -6.54 -4.15
C LEU A 192 7.77 -6.55 -3.10
N VAL A 193 6.63 -5.90 -3.38
CA VAL A 193 5.48 -5.86 -2.45
C VAL A 193 4.95 -7.27 -2.20
N LYS A 194 4.83 -8.10 -3.24
CA LYS A 194 4.42 -9.51 -3.11
C LYS A 194 5.37 -10.31 -2.24
N PHE A 195 6.67 -10.18 -2.46
CA PHE A 195 7.70 -10.82 -1.65
C PHE A 195 7.55 -10.45 -0.17
N VAL A 196 7.52 -9.15 0.15
CA VAL A 196 7.37 -8.68 1.53
C VAL A 196 6.05 -9.15 2.15
N LYS A 197 4.96 -9.12 1.39
CA LYS A 197 3.64 -9.59 1.85
C LYS A 197 3.68 -11.07 2.23
N ILE A 198 4.28 -11.93 1.41
CA ILE A 198 4.40 -13.36 1.70
C ILE A 198 5.17 -13.59 3.00
N GLU A 199 6.32 -12.94 3.16
CA GLU A 199 7.14 -13.05 4.37
C GLU A 199 6.36 -12.63 5.64
N VAL A 200 5.65 -11.51 5.58
CA VAL A 200 4.87 -11.00 6.71
C VAL A 200 3.67 -11.89 7.03
N VAL A 201 2.93 -12.33 6.00
CA VAL A 201 1.77 -13.22 6.16
C VAL A 201 2.17 -14.53 6.80
N ASN A 202 3.28 -15.15 6.36
CA ASN A 202 3.75 -16.41 6.93
C ASN A 202 4.09 -16.25 8.42
N LYS A 203 4.88 -15.22 8.77
CA LYS A 203 5.24 -14.91 10.17
C LYS A 203 4.01 -14.61 11.03
N LEU A 204 3.05 -13.86 10.50
CA LEU A 204 1.81 -13.54 11.21
C LEU A 204 0.94 -14.77 11.42
N GLN A 205 0.82 -15.63 10.40
CA GLN A 205 0.01 -16.84 10.46
C GLN A 205 0.53 -17.80 11.54
N ASP A 206 1.85 -17.97 11.65
CA ASP A 206 2.43 -18.83 12.69
C ASP A 206 2.13 -18.33 14.10
N ARG A 207 2.23 -17.02 14.33
CA ARG A 207 1.89 -16.42 15.62
C ARG A 207 0.40 -16.48 15.91
N LEU A 208 -0.43 -16.25 14.90
CA LEU A 208 -1.88 -16.39 15.02
C LEU A 208 -2.27 -17.83 15.35
N ASN A 209 -1.63 -18.83 14.71
CA ASN A 209 -1.86 -20.24 15.01
C ASN A 209 -1.53 -20.57 16.47
N GLN A 210 -0.42 -20.05 16.99
CA GLN A 210 -0.03 -20.24 18.38
C GLN A 210 -1.02 -19.57 19.34
N PHE A 211 -1.42 -18.33 19.05
CA PHE A 211 -2.39 -17.59 19.85
C PHE A 211 -3.75 -18.28 19.88
N THR A 212 -4.25 -18.73 18.72
CA THR A 212 -5.53 -19.46 18.61
C THR A 212 -5.52 -20.73 19.45
N ARG A 213 -4.42 -21.50 19.47
CA ARG A 213 -4.31 -22.68 20.35
C ARG A 213 -4.45 -22.30 21.81
N LYS A 214 -3.74 -21.25 22.26
CA LYS A 214 -3.87 -20.75 23.64
C LYS A 214 -5.32 -20.37 23.99
N VAL A 215 -6.05 -19.75 23.05
CA VAL A 215 -7.45 -19.37 23.23
C VAL A 215 -8.37 -20.59 23.33
N ILE A 216 -8.12 -21.63 22.53
CA ILE A 216 -8.87 -22.89 22.57
C ILE A 216 -8.58 -23.67 23.86
N ASP A 217 -7.32 -23.70 24.30
CA ASP A 217 -6.90 -24.48 25.47
C ASP A 217 -7.41 -23.87 26.80
N ASP A 218 -7.62 -22.54 26.85
CA ASP A 218 -8.16 -21.84 28.02
C ASP A 218 -9.09 -20.67 27.61
N PRO A 219 -10.32 -20.94 27.15
CA PRO A 219 -11.24 -19.90 26.69
C PRO A 219 -11.70 -18.96 27.83
N ARG A 220 -11.69 -19.45 29.08
CA ARG A 220 -12.10 -18.69 30.26
C ARG A 220 -11.13 -17.54 30.54
N LYS A 221 -9.82 -17.75 30.37
CA LYS A 221 -8.81 -16.69 30.47
C LYS A 221 -9.11 -15.53 29.53
N TYR A 222 -9.57 -15.81 28.31
CA TYR A 222 -9.92 -14.79 27.31
C TYR A 222 -11.38 -14.31 27.41
N LYS A 223 -12.08 -14.65 28.51
CA LYS A 223 -13.47 -14.28 28.78
C LYS A 223 -14.43 -14.74 27.68
N LEU A 224 -14.10 -15.83 26.98
CA LEU A 224 -14.99 -16.52 26.06
C LEU A 224 -15.76 -17.54 26.90
N HIS A 225 -17.02 -17.24 27.20
CA HIS A 225 -17.91 -18.20 27.86
C HIS A 225 -18.64 -18.98 26.77
N GLU A 226 -18.63 -20.30 26.86
CA GLU A 226 -19.64 -21.12 26.18
C GLU A 226 -21.00 -20.66 26.70
N LYS A 227 -21.85 -20.20 25.78
CA LYS A 227 -23.26 -19.94 26.08
C LYS A 227 -24.02 -21.25 26.15
#